data_AF-A0A0E9MXT2-F1
#
_entry.id   AF-A0A0E9MXT2-F1
#
_cell.length_a   1.000
_cell.length_b   1.000
_cell.length_c   1.000
_cell.angle_alpha   90.00
_cell.angle_beta   90.00
_cell.angle_gamma   90.00
#
_symmetry.space_group_name_H-M   'P 1'
#
loop_
_entity.id
_entity.type
_entity.pdbx_description
1 polymer ?
#
loop_
_entity_poly.entity_id
_entity_poly.type
_entity_poly.pdbx_seq_one_letter_code
_entity_poly.pdbx_strand_id
1 'polypeptide(L)'
;MPGKFIYNNEALASVVLIEYISKKETIELGNTLLVLPFLLHDPTLKKLSGKALLRSVEEIHASFPELLIGFNQRYKEFLPLSVNAMGILMESHMVKLEGGVIAYKSHAFIPAKQGGDRYAKILTAIDKLIGMFGDDSSSSLYYKLGVQL
;
A
#
# COMPACT_ATOMS: atom_id res chain seq x y z
N MET A 1 -25.13 -8.86 -2.48
CA MET A 1 -23.88 -9.36 -3.08
C MET A 1 -22.92 -9.76 -1.96
N PRO A 2 -22.83 -11.05 -1.58
CA PRO A 2 -21.84 -11.48 -0.60
C PRO A 2 -20.48 -11.54 -1.30
N GLY A 3 -19.53 -10.68 -0.93
CA GLY A 3 -18.18 -10.72 -1.51
C GLY A 3 -17.34 -9.45 -1.41
N LYS A 4 -17.95 -8.26 -1.34
CA LYS A 4 -17.19 -7.00 -1.27
C LYS A 4 -16.36 -6.88 0.02
N PHE A 5 -16.93 -7.31 1.15
CA PHE A 5 -16.27 -7.32 2.46
C PHE A 5 -15.28 -8.48 2.67
N ILE A 6 -15.26 -9.49 1.80
CA ILE A 6 -14.25 -10.56 1.85
C ILE A 6 -13.02 -10.15 1.03
N TYR A 7 -13.20 -9.34 -0.02
CA TYR A 7 -12.18 -9.06 -1.01
C TYR A 7 -11.10 -8.09 -0.50
N ASN A 8 -11.51 -6.93 0.02
CA ASN A 8 -10.62 -5.93 0.64
C ASN A 8 -11.10 -5.74 2.08
N ASN A 9 -10.41 -6.37 3.03
CA ASN A 9 -10.75 -6.34 4.44
C ASN A 9 -9.52 -5.98 5.29
N GLU A 10 -9.75 -5.72 6.57
CA GLU A 10 -8.75 -5.29 7.55
C GLU A 10 -7.64 -6.32 7.71
N ALA A 11 -7.94 -7.61 7.64
CA ALA A 11 -6.93 -8.66 7.76
C ALA A 11 -5.94 -8.63 6.59
N LEU A 12 -6.44 -8.64 5.35
CA LEU A 12 -5.59 -8.52 4.16
C LEU A 12 -4.85 -7.18 4.17
N ALA A 13 -5.53 -6.08 4.47
CA ALA A 13 -4.92 -4.76 4.55
C ALA A 13 -3.77 -4.70 5.57
N SER A 14 -3.97 -5.29 6.76
CA SER A 14 -2.95 -5.34 7.81
C SER A 14 -1.72 -6.11 7.36
N VAL A 15 -1.92 -7.29 6.74
CA VAL A 15 -0.82 -8.10 6.21
C VAL A 15 -0.08 -7.36 5.10
N VAL A 16 -0.80 -6.70 4.19
CA VAL A 16 -0.16 -5.92 3.11
C VAL A 16 0.66 -4.75 3.66
N LEU A 17 0.13 -4.02 4.64
CA LEU A 17 0.84 -2.89 5.24
C LEU A 17 2.08 -3.34 6.02
N ILE A 18 1.97 -4.41 6.83
CA ILE A 18 3.14 -4.89 7.60
C ILE A 18 4.24 -5.45 6.69
N GLU A 19 3.89 -6.13 5.59
CA GLU A 19 4.85 -6.59 4.58
C GLU A 19 5.54 -5.42 3.86
N TYR A 20 4.80 -4.33 3.60
CA TYR A 20 5.38 -3.12 3.03
C TYR A 20 6.29 -2.38 4.02
N ILE A 21 5.85 -2.22 5.27
CA ILE A 21 6.59 -1.52 6.34
C ILE A 21 7.85 -2.29 6.73
N SER A 22 7.81 -3.63 6.82
CA SER A 22 8.94 -4.47 7.21
C SER A 22 10.13 -4.32 6.26
N LYS A 23 9.88 -4.06 4.98
CA LYS A 23 10.91 -3.83 3.95
C LYS A 23 11.52 -2.43 3.97
N LYS A 24 10.83 -1.45 4.57
CA LYS A 24 11.32 -0.07 4.73
C LYS A 24 11.96 0.17 6.11
N GLU A 25 11.70 -0.69 7.08
CA GLU A 25 12.04 -0.57 8.51
C GLU A 25 11.39 0.63 9.23
N THR A 26 11.43 1.81 8.63
CA THR A 26 10.76 3.03 9.09
C THR A 26 10.09 3.76 7.94
N ILE A 27 8.97 4.42 8.22
CA ILE A 27 8.23 5.17 7.20
C ILE A 27 7.29 6.21 7.79
N GLU A 28 7.11 7.36 7.13
CA GLU A 28 6.08 8.34 7.51
C GLU A 28 4.68 7.72 7.46
N LEU A 29 3.85 8.01 8.47
CA LEU A 29 2.47 7.54 8.52
C LEU A 29 1.70 7.91 7.24
N GLY A 30 1.90 9.12 6.72
CA GLY A 30 1.26 9.59 5.49
C GLY A 30 1.52 8.66 4.29
N ASN A 31 2.75 8.19 4.12
CA ASN A 31 3.13 7.25 3.06
C ASN A 31 2.41 5.90 3.18
N THR A 32 2.25 5.39 4.41
CA THR A 32 1.54 4.11 4.62
C THR A 32 0.09 4.17 4.12
N LEU A 33 -0.57 5.33 4.21
CA LEU A 33 -1.96 5.52 3.79
C LEU A 33 -2.13 5.49 2.26
N LEU A 34 -1.06 5.69 1.49
CA LEU A 34 -1.07 5.61 0.04
C LEU A 34 -0.94 4.17 -0.48
N VAL A 35 -0.51 3.22 0.35
CA VAL A 35 -0.17 1.86 -0.09
C VAL A 35 -1.39 1.08 -0.59
N LEU A 36 -2.48 1.05 0.18
CA LEU A 36 -3.67 0.27 -0.17
C LEU A 36 -4.37 0.72 -1.46
N PRO A 37 -4.51 2.03 -1.76
CA PRO A 37 -5.02 2.52 -3.04
C PRO A 37 -4.27 1.99 -4.28
N PHE A 38 -3.00 1.60 -4.15
CA PHE A 38 -2.23 0.94 -5.20
C PHE A 38 -2.43 -0.57 -5.22
N LEU A 39 -2.28 -1.21 -4.05
CA LEU A 39 -2.15 -2.67 -3.96
C LEU A 39 -3.49 -3.41 -3.92
N LEU A 40 -4.56 -2.76 -3.47
CA LEU A 40 -5.90 -3.35 -3.39
C LEU A 40 -6.83 -2.91 -4.54
N HIS A 41 -6.28 -2.16 -5.50
CA HIS A 41 -6.94 -1.80 -6.75
C HIS A 41 -6.44 -2.69 -7.89
N ASP A 42 -7.30 -3.56 -8.41
CA ASP A 42 -6.88 -4.66 -9.30
C ASP A 42 -6.17 -4.21 -10.59
N PRO A 43 -6.59 -3.15 -11.30
CA PRO A 43 -5.85 -2.65 -12.46
C PRO A 43 -4.42 -2.25 -12.11
N THR A 44 -4.23 -1.56 -10.99
CA THR A 44 -2.92 -1.08 -10.52
C THR A 44 -2.08 -2.25 -10.02
N LEU A 45 -2.66 -3.16 -9.24
CA LEU A 45 -2.02 -4.39 -8.79
C LEU A 45 -1.52 -5.23 -9.97
N LYS A 46 -2.37 -5.46 -10.98
CA LYS A 46 -2.02 -6.21 -12.19
C LYS A 46 -0.84 -5.58 -12.92
N LYS A 47 -0.76 -4.25 -12.97
CA LYS A 47 0.35 -3.55 -13.60
C LYS A 47 1.64 -3.70 -12.80
N LEU A 48 1.58 -3.43 -11.50
CA LEU A 48 2.73 -3.52 -10.59
C LEU A 48 3.26 -4.95 -10.51
N SER A 49 2.41 -5.96 -10.40
CA SER A 49 2.83 -7.37 -10.36
C SER A 49 3.28 -7.92 -11.72
N GLY A 50 3.15 -7.16 -12.81
CA GLY A 50 3.49 -7.58 -14.17
C GLY A 50 4.98 -7.46 -14.51
N LYS A 51 5.33 -7.42 -15.81
CA LYS A 51 6.71 -7.20 -16.29
C LYS A 51 7.06 -5.73 -16.53
N ALA A 52 6.08 -4.83 -16.42
CA ALA A 52 6.33 -3.40 -16.61
C ALA A 52 7.35 -2.91 -15.58
N LEU A 53 8.33 -2.15 -16.07
CA LEU A 53 9.24 -1.36 -15.25
C LEU A 53 8.49 -0.06 -14.91
N LEU A 54 8.31 0.21 -13.62
CA LEU A 54 7.71 1.43 -13.10
C LEU A 54 8.65 1.92 -12.01
N ARG A 55 9.39 2.98 -12.30
CA ARG A 55 10.49 3.52 -11.48
C ARG A 55 10.07 4.71 -10.65
N SER A 56 9.01 5.43 -11.05
CA SER A 56 8.48 6.56 -10.29
C SER A 56 6.99 6.80 -10.56
N VAL A 57 6.36 7.65 -9.74
CA VAL A 57 4.97 8.07 -9.93
C VAL A 57 4.79 8.86 -11.23
N GLU A 58 5.78 9.66 -11.62
CA GLU A 58 5.79 10.42 -12.88
C GLU A 58 5.80 9.48 -14.10
N GLU A 59 6.47 8.33 -14.02
CA GLU A 59 6.45 7.34 -15.10
C GLU A 59 5.03 6.75 -15.27
N ILE A 60 4.27 6.58 -14.19
CA ILE A 60 2.86 6.20 -14.28
C ILE A 60 2.05 7.31 -14.96
N HIS A 61 2.25 8.58 -14.60
CA HIS A 61 1.57 9.69 -15.29
C HIS A 61 1.83 9.70 -16.79
N ALA A 62 3.08 9.49 -17.19
CA ALA A 62 3.47 9.54 -18.59
C ALA A 62 2.99 8.31 -19.39
N SER A 63 3.08 7.12 -18.80
CA SER A 63 2.92 5.86 -19.54
C SER A 63 1.60 5.15 -19.28
N PHE A 64 1.01 5.33 -18.09
CA PHE A 64 -0.20 4.63 -17.62
C PHE A 64 -1.14 5.56 -16.82
N PRO A 65 -1.52 6.74 -17.35
CA PRO A 65 -2.33 7.71 -16.63
C PRO A 65 -3.69 7.16 -16.19
N GLU A 66 -4.22 6.16 -16.90
CA GLU A 66 -5.47 5.47 -16.57
C GLU A 66 -5.46 4.84 -15.17
N LEU A 67 -4.28 4.49 -14.64
CA LEU A 67 -4.15 3.90 -13.31
C LEU A 67 -4.37 4.93 -12.18
N LEU A 68 -4.15 6.21 -12.48
CA LEU A 68 -4.26 7.34 -11.55
C LEU A 68 -5.59 8.11 -11.71
N ILE A 69 -6.41 7.79 -12.71
CA ILE A 69 -7.75 8.36 -12.83
C ILE A 69 -8.55 8.04 -11.57
N GLY A 70 -9.08 9.08 -10.92
CA GLY A 70 -9.85 8.97 -9.68
C GLY A 70 -9.02 8.58 -8.46
N PHE A 71 -7.68 8.70 -8.50
CA PHE A 71 -6.83 8.28 -7.38
C PHE A 71 -7.18 8.98 -6.07
N ASN A 72 -7.48 10.28 -6.08
CA ASN A 72 -7.91 11.02 -4.88
C ASN A 72 -9.18 10.42 -4.25
N GLN A 73 -10.18 10.10 -5.07
CA GLN A 73 -11.42 9.47 -4.59
C GLN A 73 -11.13 8.07 -4.04
N ARG A 74 -10.33 7.28 -4.76
CA ARG A 74 -9.88 5.95 -4.31
C ARG A 74 -9.13 6.03 -2.97
N TYR A 75 -8.22 7.00 -2.83
CA TYR A 75 -7.50 7.24 -1.58
C TYR A 75 -8.49 7.48 -0.41
N LYS A 76 -9.47 8.36 -0.60
CA LYS A 76 -10.50 8.64 0.42
C LYS A 76 -11.33 7.41 0.77
N GLU A 77 -11.65 6.57 -0.22
CA GLU A 77 -12.40 5.32 -0.01
C GLU A 77 -11.59 4.26 0.76
N PHE A 78 -10.28 4.19 0.54
CA PHE A 78 -9.40 3.26 1.26
C PHE A 78 -8.93 3.80 2.61
N LEU A 79 -9.06 5.11 2.88
CA LEU A 79 -8.55 5.73 4.10
C LEU A 79 -9.07 5.07 5.38
N PRO A 80 -10.39 4.79 5.56
CA PRO A 80 -10.86 4.07 6.75
C PRO A 80 -10.23 2.69 6.91
N LEU A 81 -10.05 1.96 5.80
CA LEU A 81 -9.44 0.63 5.81
C LEU A 81 -7.95 0.71 6.17
N SER A 82 -7.22 1.67 5.62
CA SER A 82 -5.80 1.91 5.94
C SER A 82 -5.62 2.26 7.43
N VAL A 83 -6.46 3.17 7.96
CA VAL A 83 -6.41 3.58 9.36
C VAL A 83 -6.74 2.41 10.29
N ASN A 84 -7.78 1.64 9.99
CA ASN A 84 -8.15 0.46 10.78
C ASN A 84 -7.04 -0.58 10.80
N ALA A 85 -6.46 -0.89 9.63
CA ALA A 85 -5.35 -1.84 9.52
C ALA A 85 -4.10 -1.37 10.29
N MET A 86 -3.74 -0.09 10.19
CA MET A 86 -2.66 0.49 11.01
C MET A 86 -2.97 0.40 12.50
N GLY A 87 -4.21 0.65 12.91
CA GLY A 87 -4.67 0.48 14.28
C GLY A 87 -4.44 -0.95 14.78
N ILE A 88 -4.87 -1.95 14.03
CA ILE A 88 -4.66 -3.37 14.35
C ILE A 88 -3.16 -3.68 14.52
N LEU A 89 -2.30 -3.18 13.63
CA LEU A 89 -0.86 -3.41 13.69
C LEU A 89 -0.21 -2.74 14.92
N MET A 90 -0.67 -1.55 15.30
CA MET A 90 -0.19 -0.84 16.49
C MET A 90 -0.64 -1.54 17.79
N GLU A 91 -1.91 -1.89 17.89
CA GLU A 91 -2.47 -2.62 19.05
C GLU A 91 -1.85 -4.03 19.19
N SER A 92 -1.46 -4.64 18.08
CA SER A 92 -0.74 -5.92 18.07
C SER A 92 0.77 -5.78 18.31
N HIS A 93 1.26 -4.57 18.57
CA HIS A 93 2.69 -4.25 18.78
C HIS A 93 3.62 -4.66 17.64
N MET A 94 3.10 -4.85 16.43
CA MET A 94 3.89 -5.17 15.23
C MET A 94 4.60 -3.94 14.66
N VAL A 95 4.02 -2.76 14.92
CA VAL A 95 4.61 -1.46 14.57
C VAL A 95 4.47 -0.48 15.73
N LYS A 96 5.26 0.59 15.70
CA LYS A 96 5.20 1.69 16.68
C LYS A 96 5.10 3.03 15.95
N LEU A 97 4.18 3.90 16.37
CA LEU A 97 4.06 5.27 15.86
C LEU A 97 4.72 6.24 16.84
N GLU A 98 5.74 6.96 16.39
CA GLU A 98 6.39 8.04 17.16
C GLU A 98 6.69 9.23 16.24
N GLY A 99 6.23 10.43 16.63
CA GLY A 99 6.54 11.65 15.87
C GLY A 99 6.04 11.64 14.42
N GLY A 100 4.97 10.92 14.11
CA GLY A 100 4.45 10.78 12.73
C GLY A 100 5.17 9.72 11.89
N VAL A 101 6.14 9.01 12.46
CA VAL A 101 6.90 7.93 11.81
C VAL A 101 6.49 6.59 12.40
N ILE A 102 6.24 5.64 11.52
CA ILE A 102 6.01 4.24 11.83
C ILE A 102 7.34 3.49 11.80
N ALA A 103 7.68 2.83 12.89
CA ALA A 103 8.80 1.92 12.99
C ALA A 103 8.30 0.47 13.03
N TYR A 104 8.88 -0.38 12.21
CA TYR A 104 8.69 -1.83 12.26
C TYR A 104 9.23 -2.41 13.57
N LYS A 105 8.52 -3.37 14.16
CA LYS A 105 8.97 -4.08 15.37
C LYS A 105 9.07 -5.58 15.13
N SER A 106 8.00 -6.19 14.63
CA SER A 106 7.94 -7.62 14.39
C SER A 106 6.80 -7.96 13.43
N HIS A 107 6.88 -9.14 12.82
CA HIS A 107 5.86 -9.66 11.94
C HIS A 107 5.79 -11.17 12.05
N ALA A 108 4.57 -11.71 12.01
CA ALA A 108 4.35 -13.12 11.73
C ALA A 108 4.31 -13.30 10.21
N PHE A 109 5.43 -13.77 9.62
CA PHE A 109 5.53 -14.02 8.19
C PHE A 109 4.45 -15.00 7.71
N ILE A 110 3.65 -14.59 6.72
CA ILE A 110 2.70 -15.47 6.04
C ILE A 110 3.33 -15.88 4.70
N PRO A 111 3.73 -17.14 4.51
CA PRO A 111 4.28 -17.60 3.24
C PRO A 111 3.29 -17.38 2.09
N ALA A 112 3.77 -16.88 0.95
CA ALA A 112 2.94 -16.59 -0.23
C ALA A 112 2.01 -17.75 -0.64
N LYS A 113 2.50 -18.99 -0.54
CA LYS A 113 1.74 -20.22 -0.84
C LYS A 113 0.51 -20.43 0.04
N GLN A 114 0.48 -19.82 1.23
CA GLN A 114 -0.60 -19.95 2.20
C GLN A 114 -1.63 -18.80 2.09
N GLY A 115 -1.27 -17.68 1.46
CA GLY A 115 -2.17 -16.52 1.29
C GLY A 115 -2.93 -16.46 -0.04
N GLY A 116 -2.70 -17.43 -0.94
CA GLY A 116 -3.38 -17.52 -2.24
C GLY A 116 -2.84 -16.58 -3.33
N ASP A 117 -3.37 -16.72 -4.56
CA ASP A 117 -2.83 -16.07 -5.75
C ASP A 117 -2.83 -14.54 -5.69
N ARG A 118 -3.85 -13.94 -5.08
CA ARG A 118 -3.93 -12.48 -4.95
C ARG A 118 -2.85 -11.96 -4.03
N TYR A 119 -2.65 -12.61 -2.88
CA TYR A 119 -1.61 -12.24 -1.94
C TYR A 119 -0.21 -12.36 -2.57
N ALA A 120 0.06 -13.44 -3.31
CA ALA A 120 1.32 -13.61 -4.03
C ALA A 120 1.58 -12.47 -5.05
N LYS A 121 0.54 -12.00 -5.76
CA LYS A 121 0.65 -10.84 -6.65
C LYS A 121 0.94 -9.55 -5.89
N ILE A 122 0.30 -9.36 -4.73
CA ILE A 122 0.53 -8.18 -3.89
C ILE A 122 1.97 -8.15 -3.38
N LEU A 123 2.51 -9.28 -2.90
CA LEU A 123 3.91 -9.36 -2.47
C LEU A 123 4.88 -8.96 -3.59
N THR A 124 4.61 -9.39 -4.83
CA THR A 124 5.41 -8.98 -6.00
C THR A 124 5.28 -7.49 -6.31
N ALA A 125 4.09 -6.91 -6.13
CA ALA A 125 3.82 -5.50 -6.37
C ALA A 125 4.42 -4.58 -5.29
N ILE A 126 4.55 -5.05 -4.05
CA ILE A 126 5.13 -4.30 -2.92
C ILE A 126 6.56 -3.85 -3.27
N ASP A 127 7.41 -4.74 -3.76
CA ASP A 127 8.81 -4.40 -4.08
C ASP A 127 8.90 -3.29 -5.12
N LYS A 128 8.02 -3.32 -6.12
CA LYS A 128 7.97 -2.26 -7.13
C LYS A 128 7.41 -0.97 -6.57
N LEU A 129 6.38 -1.04 -5.74
CA LEU A 129 5.81 0.15 -5.10
C LEU A 129 6.84 0.84 -4.20
N ILE A 130 7.64 0.06 -3.46
CA ILE A 130 8.76 0.55 -2.65
C ILE A 130 9.80 1.28 -3.51
N GLY A 131 10.20 0.68 -4.62
CA GLY A 131 11.14 1.30 -5.56
C GLY A 131 10.57 2.56 -6.21
N MET A 132 9.28 2.54 -6.54
CA MET A 132 8.57 3.65 -7.19
C MET A 132 8.36 4.86 -6.28
N PHE A 133 8.06 4.63 -4.99
CA PHE A 133 7.96 5.70 -3.99
C PHE A 133 9.35 6.22 -3.60
N GLY A 134 10.39 5.39 -3.70
CA GLY A 134 11.76 5.77 -3.36
C GLY A 134 11.84 6.33 -1.94
N ASP A 135 12.51 7.48 -1.82
CA ASP A 135 12.66 8.25 -0.58
C ASP A 135 11.80 9.52 -0.58
N ASP A 136 10.77 9.59 -1.44
CA ASP A 136 9.85 10.72 -1.45
C ASP A 136 9.11 10.86 -0.11
N SER A 137 9.00 12.09 0.36
CA SER A 137 8.17 12.43 1.53
C SER A 137 6.67 12.25 1.22
N SER A 138 5.85 12.13 2.26
CA SER A 138 4.39 12.09 2.12
C SER A 138 3.89 13.30 1.34
N SER A 139 4.34 14.50 1.66
CA SER A 139 3.90 15.70 0.93
C SER A 139 4.20 15.64 -0.57
N SER A 140 5.38 15.13 -0.94
CA SER A 140 5.79 14.94 -2.34
C SER A 140 4.88 13.94 -3.06
N LEU A 141 4.65 12.76 -2.46
CA LEU A 141 3.80 11.73 -3.07
C LEU A 141 2.35 12.17 -3.17
N TYR A 142 1.81 12.83 -2.15
CA TYR A 142 0.42 13.32 -2.16
C TYR A 142 0.22 14.33 -3.30
N TYR A 143 1.17 15.26 -3.47
CA TYR A 143 1.14 16.21 -4.58
C TYR A 143 1.21 15.50 -5.94
N LYS A 144 2.18 14.61 -6.13
CA LYS A 144 2.34 13.84 -7.37
C LYS A 144 1.09 13.02 -7.71
N LEU A 145 0.38 12.52 -6.71
CA LEU A 145 -0.82 11.70 -6.88
C LEU A 145 -2.12 12.51 -6.95
N GLY A 146 -2.05 13.83 -6.79
CA GLY A 146 -3.22 14.72 -6.78
C GLY A 146 -4.16 14.44 -5.60
N VAL A 147 -3.62 13.99 -4.47
CA VAL A 147 -4.39 13.75 -3.24
C VAL A 147 -4.68 15.08 -2.56
N GLN A 148 -5.95 15.29 -2.21
CA GLN A 148 -6.42 16.49 -1.51
C GLN A 148 -6.79 16.11 -0.09
N LEU A 149 -6.05 16.67 0.86
CA LEU A 149 -6.28 16.56 2.30
C LEU A 149 -7.46 17.43 2.74
#